data_AF-A0A5P9BGE8-F1
#
_entry.id   AF-A0A5P9BGE8-F1
#
_cell.length_a   1.000
_cell.length_b   1.000
_cell.length_c   1.000
_cell.angle_alpha   90.00
_cell.angle_beta   90.00
_cell.angle_gamma   90.00
#
_symmetry.space_group_name_H-M   'P 1'
#
loop_
_entity.id
_entity.type
_entity.pdbx_description
1 polymer ?
#
loop_
_entity_poly.entity_id
_entity_poly.type
_entity_poly.pdbx_seq_one_letter_code
_entity_poly.pdbx_strand_id
1 'polypeptide(L)'
;MSFEDRPYLREIQLKRDNISDFESYPFSIPAVKELDHLEFHPDVTFFVGENGTGKSTLIEAIAVSQGFNPEGGTKNSTFSTSRTHSELHEFIKPIKSFKHPRDGYFLRAENFYNVATLMDETGYLQGYGGRSLHQQSHGESFRQH
;
A
#
# COMPACT_ATOMS: atom_id res chain seq x y z
N MET A 1 20.46 -13.40 -10.21
CA MET A 1 19.40 -13.18 -9.21
C MET A 1 18.87 -14.54 -8.78
N SER A 2 19.04 -14.90 -7.50
CA SER A 2 18.49 -16.13 -6.91
C SER A 2 16.95 -16.06 -6.93
N PHE A 3 16.27 -17.20 -6.91
CA PHE A 3 14.82 -17.25 -6.70
C PHE A 3 14.41 -16.72 -5.30
N GLU A 4 15.36 -16.60 -4.38
CA GLU A 4 15.14 -16.17 -2.99
C GLU A 4 14.95 -14.65 -2.83
N ASP A 5 15.37 -13.84 -3.81
CA ASP A 5 15.42 -12.36 -3.70
C ASP A 5 14.22 -11.65 -4.35
N ARG A 6 13.22 -12.37 -4.84
CA ARG A 6 12.12 -11.76 -5.60
C ARG A 6 11.01 -11.26 -4.67
N PRO A 7 10.52 -10.02 -4.85
CA PRO A 7 9.44 -9.50 -4.02
C PRO A 7 8.18 -10.37 -4.18
N TYR A 8 7.36 -10.43 -3.14
CA TYR A 8 6.12 -11.19 -3.19
C TYR A 8 5.17 -10.64 -4.25
N LEU A 9 4.93 -9.33 -4.22
CA LEU A 9 4.22 -8.61 -5.28
C LEU A 9 5.26 -8.13 -6.29
N ARG A 10 5.26 -8.70 -7.50
CA ARG A 10 6.24 -8.37 -8.53
C ARG A 10 5.74 -7.30 -9.47
N GLU A 11 4.48 -7.38 -9.83
CA GLU A 11 3.87 -6.49 -10.80
C GLU A 11 2.36 -6.40 -10.53
N ILE A 12 1.76 -5.29 -10.97
CA ILE A 12 0.33 -5.18 -11.18
C ILE A 12 0.05 -4.84 -12.63
N GLN A 13 -1.06 -5.36 -13.16
CA GLN A 13 -1.59 -5.01 -14.46
C GLN A 13 -2.99 -4.45 -14.29
N LEU A 14 -3.31 -3.39 -15.05
CA LEU A 14 -4.69 -2.96 -15.18
C LEU A 14 -5.39 -3.89 -16.16
N LYS A 15 -6.56 -4.43 -15.79
CA LYS A 15 -7.41 -5.24 -16.67
C LYS A 15 -8.13 -4.34 -17.68
N ARG A 16 -7.37 -3.70 -18.58
CA ARG A 16 -7.87 -2.67 -19.50
C ARG A 16 -9.00 -3.17 -20.40
N ASP A 17 -8.96 -4.44 -20.80
CA ASP A 17 -10.03 -5.08 -21.61
C ASP A 17 -11.39 -5.13 -20.90
N ASN A 18 -11.41 -5.01 -19.57
CA ASN A 18 -12.64 -4.99 -18.78
C ASN A 18 -13.18 -3.57 -18.55
N ILE A 19 -12.48 -2.53 -19.03
CA ILE A 19 -12.84 -1.13 -18.82
C ILE A 19 -13.57 -0.61 -20.06
N SER A 20 -14.84 -0.23 -19.91
CA SER A 20 -15.65 0.29 -21.02
C SER A 20 -15.44 1.79 -21.28
N ASP A 21 -15.04 2.55 -20.26
CA ASP A 21 -14.90 4.02 -20.37
C ASP A 21 -13.79 4.56 -19.46
N PHE A 22 -12.71 5.06 -20.08
CA PHE A 22 -11.57 5.68 -19.38
C PHE A 22 -11.80 7.16 -19.01
N GLU A 23 -12.95 7.75 -19.36
CA GLU A 23 -13.35 9.09 -18.92
C GLU A 23 -14.20 9.05 -17.64
N SER A 24 -14.69 7.87 -17.25
CA SER A 24 -15.42 7.66 -16.00
C SER A 24 -14.50 7.40 -14.80
N TYR A 25 -14.90 7.87 -13.62
CA TYR A 25 -14.23 7.49 -12.37
C TYR A 25 -14.41 5.98 -12.12
N PRO A 26 -13.39 5.24 -11.64
CA PRO A 26 -12.04 5.70 -11.27
C PRO A 26 -11.01 5.70 -12.40
N PHE A 27 -11.37 5.30 -13.61
CA PHE A 27 -10.46 5.11 -14.73
C PHE A 27 -9.93 6.41 -15.35
N SER A 28 -10.65 7.53 -15.13
CA SER A 28 -10.22 8.88 -15.53
C SER A 28 -9.19 9.50 -14.61
N ILE A 29 -8.88 8.88 -13.47
CA ILE A 29 -7.79 9.31 -12.60
C ILE A 29 -6.48 9.25 -13.40
N PRO A 30 -5.64 10.31 -13.44
CA PRO A 30 -4.43 10.33 -14.25
C PRO A 30 -3.51 9.12 -14.04
N ALA A 31 -3.19 8.80 -12.77
CA ALA A 31 -2.34 7.66 -12.43
C ALA A 31 -2.92 6.29 -12.84
N VAL A 32 -4.24 6.20 -13.07
CA VAL A 32 -4.93 4.96 -13.49
C VAL A 32 -5.04 4.90 -15.00
N LYS A 33 -5.41 6.01 -15.63
CA LYS A 33 -5.59 6.13 -17.08
C LYS A 33 -4.32 5.72 -17.83
N GLU A 34 -3.18 6.16 -17.33
CA GLU A 34 -1.85 5.88 -17.87
C GLU A 34 -1.27 4.51 -17.46
N LEU A 35 -1.90 3.81 -16.51
CA LEU A 35 -1.42 2.53 -16.01
C LEU A 35 -1.76 1.39 -16.97
N ASP A 36 -0.76 0.83 -17.63
CA ASP A 36 -0.87 -0.47 -18.30
C ASP A 36 -0.43 -1.58 -17.34
N HIS A 37 0.84 -1.54 -16.95
CA HIS A 37 1.43 -2.37 -15.92
C HIS A 37 2.42 -1.57 -15.07
N LEU A 38 2.71 -2.06 -13.88
CA LEU A 38 3.71 -1.49 -12.97
C LEU A 38 4.49 -2.62 -12.31
N GLU A 39 5.79 -2.66 -12.57
CA GLU A 39 6.73 -3.53 -11.88
C GLU A 39 7.20 -2.90 -10.57
N PHE A 40 7.23 -3.68 -9.49
CA PHE A 40 7.73 -3.24 -8.20
C PHE A 40 9.23 -3.51 -8.09
N HIS A 41 9.94 -2.52 -7.55
CA HIS A 41 11.32 -2.71 -7.14
C HIS A 41 11.38 -3.78 -6.02
N PRO A 42 12.39 -4.67 -6.00
CA PRO A 42 12.52 -5.71 -4.99
C PRO A 42 12.55 -5.20 -3.55
N ASP A 43 13.13 -4.01 -3.34
CA ASP A 43 13.22 -3.38 -2.02
C ASP A 43 12.07 -2.41 -1.74
N VAL A 44 12.08 -1.22 -2.36
CA VAL A 44 11.11 -0.15 -2.12
C VAL A 44 10.71 0.53 -3.42
N THR A 45 9.41 0.73 -3.62
CA THR A 45 8.84 1.45 -4.77
C THR A 45 8.23 2.76 -4.28
N PHE A 46 8.63 3.89 -4.88
CA PHE A 46 8.11 5.22 -4.55
C PHE A 46 7.16 5.71 -5.63
N PHE A 47 5.98 6.18 -5.23
CA PHE A 47 5.03 6.84 -6.13
C PHE A 47 5.16 8.35 -5.99
N VAL A 48 5.63 9.02 -7.04
CA VAL A 48 5.87 10.47 -7.06
C VAL A 48 5.01 11.12 -8.14
N GLY A 49 4.50 12.32 -7.87
CA GLY A 49 3.66 13.08 -8.80
C GLY A 49 2.87 14.16 -8.07
N GLU A 50 2.20 15.04 -8.81
CA GLU A 50 1.47 16.18 -8.25
C GLU A 50 0.31 15.78 -7.33
N ASN A 51 -0.09 16.66 -6.42
CA ASN A 51 -1.26 16.43 -5.58
C ASN A 51 -2.52 16.33 -6.45
N GLY A 52 -3.38 15.35 -6.15
CA GLY A 52 -4.61 15.12 -6.92
C GLY A 52 -4.47 14.17 -8.12
N THR A 53 -3.27 13.69 -8.46
CA THR A 53 -3.09 12.73 -9.59
C THR A 53 -3.59 11.32 -9.29
N GLY A 54 -4.05 11.05 -8.07
CA GLY A 54 -4.66 9.77 -7.67
C GLY A 54 -3.68 8.69 -7.20
N LYS A 55 -2.45 9.07 -6.83
CA LYS A 55 -1.45 8.15 -6.24
C LYS A 55 -2.02 7.34 -5.07
N SER A 56 -2.69 8.01 -4.13
CA SER A 56 -3.29 7.36 -2.96
C SER A 56 -4.39 6.38 -3.35
N THR A 57 -5.22 6.71 -4.35
CA THR A 57 -6.27 5.81 -4.87
C THR A 57 -5.67 4.57 -5.51
N LEU A 58 -4.59 4.72 -6.28
CA LEU A 58 -3.88 3.58 -6.86
C LEU A 58 -3.27 2.68 -5.76
N ILE A 59 -2.59 3.27 -4.77
CA ILE A 59 -2.00 2.52 -3.65
C ILE A 59 -3.09 1.79 -2.85
N GLU A 60 -4.22 2.43 -2.57
CA GLU A 60 -5.38 1.81 -1.92
C GLU A 60 -5.89 0.61 -2.74
N ALA A 61 -6.10 0.78 -4.05
CA ALA A 61 -6.58 -0.29 -4.91
C ALA A 61 -5.61 -1.48 -4.95
N ILE A 62 -4.29 -1.22 -4.96
CA ILE A 62 -3.26 -2.26 -4.86
C ILE A 62 -3.39 -2.99 -3.53
N ALA A 63 -3.48 -2.27 -2.41
CA ALA A 63 -3.59 -2.87 -1.07
C ALA A 63 -4.85 -3.76 -0.96
N VAL A 64 -6.00 -3.25 -1.39
CA VAL A 64 -7.27 -4.00 -1.36
C VAL A 64 -7.20 -5.23 -2.27
N SER A 65 -6.58 -5.14 -3.45
CA SER A 65 -6.33 -6.31 -4.32
C SER A 65 -5.43 -7.39 -3.68
N GLN A 66 -4.65 -7.02 -2.66
CA GLN A 66 -3.85 -7.96 -1.85
C GLN A 66 -4.60 -8.55 -0.64
N GLY A 67 -5.85 -8.14 -0.43
CA GLY A 67 -6.69 -8.55 0.69
C GLY A 67 -6.47 -7.73 1.97
N PHE A 68 -5.89 -6.54 1.87
CA PHE A 68 -5.86 -5.61 2.99
C PHE A 68 -7.19 -4.88 3.13
N ASN A 69 -7.47 -4.45 4.35
CA ASN A 69 -8.61 -3.60 4.62
C ASN A 69 -8.41 -2.21 3.98
N PRO A 70 -9.40 -1.64 3.29
CA PRO A 70 -9.30 -0.29 2.72
C PRO A 70 -8.95 0.81 3.73
N GLU A 71 -9.35 0.67 4.99
CA GLU A 71 -9.02 1.60 6.09
C GLU A 71 -7.59 1.45 6.63
N GLY A 72 -6.81 0.54 6.05
CA GLY A 72 -5.49 0.18 6.53
C GLY A 72 -5.50 -0.89 7.61
N GLY A 73 -4.29 -1.31 8.01
CA GLY A 73 -4.10 -2.40 8.96
C GLY A 73 -3.63 -3.70 8.32
N THR A 74 -3.79 -4.79 9.08
CA THR A 74 -3.45 -6.14 8.63
C THR A 74 -4.61 -6.76 7.85
N LYS A 75 -4.38 -7.92 7.21
CA LYS A 75 -5.44 -8.65 6.49
C LYS A 75 -6.55 -9.19 7.41
N ASN A 76 -6.30 -9.31 8.70
CA ASN A 76 -7.27 -9.81 9.69
C ASN A 76 -8.08 -8.67 10.34
N SER A 77 -7.89 -7.42 9.91
CA SER A 77 -8.62 -6.28 10.45
C SER A 77 -10.09 -6.27 9.96
N THR A 78 -11.04 -6.50 10.86
CA THR A 78 -12.48 -6.70 10.56
C THR A 78 -13.33 -5.43 10.45
N PHE A 79 -12.71 -4.26 10.26
CA PHE A 79 -13.44 -2.98 10.22
C PHE A 79 -13.96 -2.69 8.81
N SER A 80 -15.27 -2.82 8.55
CA SER A 80 -15.87 -2.37 7.29
C SER A 80 -16.65 -1.07 7.50
N THR A 81 -16.07 0.06 7.11
CA THR A 81 -16.81 1.30 6.84
C THR A 81 -17.45 1.19 5.45
N SER A 82 -18.66 1.73 5.32
CA SER A 82 -19.54 1.52 4.17
C SER A 82 -18.97 2.12 2.87
N ARG A 83 -18.72 1.28 1.85
CA ARG A 83 -18.67 1.53 0.37
C ARG A 83 -18.13 2.89 -0.17
N THR A 84 -17.23 3.61 0.51
CA THR A 84 -16.66 4.86 -0.04
C THR A 84 -15.40 4.67 -0.87
N HIS A 85 -14.86 3.44 -0.94
CA HIS A 85 -13.62 3.16 -1.67
C HIS A 85 -13.87 2.91 -3.15
N SER A 86 -12.82 3.15 -3.94
CA SER A 86 -12.84 2.94 -5.38
C SER A 86 -13.00 1.46 -5.74
N GLU A 87 -13.82 1.16 -6.75
CA GLU A 87 -13.94 -0.17 -7.36
C GLU A 87 -12.69 -0.56 -8.17
N LEU A 88 -11.70 0.33 -8.31
CA LEU A 88 -10.47 0.12 -9.07
C LEU A 88 -9.74 -1.19 -8.71
N HIS A 89 -9.79 -1.61 -7.45
CA HIS A 89 -9.14 -2.83 -6.98
C HIS A 89 -9.61 -4.10 -7.72
N GLU A 90 -10.85 -4.13 -8.22
CA GLU A 90 -11.41 -5.25 -8.99
C GLU A 90 -10.74 -5.37 -10.38
N PHE A 91 -10.24 -4.24 -10.89
CA PHE A 91 -9.56 -4.11 -12.18
C PHE A 91 -8.03 -4.25 -12.07
N ILE A 92 -7.50 -4.36 -10.85
CA ILE A 92 -6.08 -4.66 -10.65
C ILE A 92 -5.85 -6.17 -10.68
N LYS A 93 -4.92 -6.61 -11.53
CA LYS A 93 -4.43 -7.98 -11.59
C LYS A 93 -3.02 -8.04 -10.97
N PRO A 94 -2.87 -8.54 -9.74
CA PRO A 94 -1.56 -8.67 -9.13
C PRO A 94 -0.83 -9.92 -9.61
N ILE A 95 0.45 -9.77 -9.92
CA ILE A 95 1.37 -10.83 -10.33
C ILE A 95 2.33 -11.08 -9.18
N LYS A 96 2.20 -12.28 -8.60
CA LYS A 96 2.87 -12.63 -7.34
C LYS A 96 3.98 -13.66 -7.57
N SER A 97 4.91 -13.75 -6.63
CA SER A 97 5.85 -14.86 -6.54
C SER A 97 5.25 -16.00 -5.69
N PHE A 98 5.92 -17.16 -5.66
CA PHE A 98 5.44 -18.34 -4.91
C PHE A 98 5.60 -18.20 -3.39
N LYS A 99 6.46 -17.28 -2.93
CA LYS A 99 6.80 -17.13 -1.52
C LYS A 99 5.84 -16.15 -0.87
N HIS A 100 4.84 -16.67 -0.17
CA HIS A 100 3.88 -15.86 0.55
C HIS A 100 4.51 -15.22 1.80
N PRO A 101 4.33 -13.90 2.01
CA PRO A 101 4.77 -13.26 3.23
C PRO A 101 3.90 -13.75 4.39
N ARG A 102 4.50 -13.89 5.57
CA ARG A 102 3.80 -14.34 6.79
C ARG A 102 2.86 -13.25 7.32
N ASP A 103 3.25 -12.00 7.11
CA ASP A 103 2.59 -10.80 7.61
C ASP A 103 2.62 -9.69 6.55
N GLY A 104 1.88 -8.62 6.82
CA GLY A 104 1.82 -7.45 5.96
C GLY A 104 0.89 -6.41 6.55
N TYR A 105 1.10 -5.16 6.16
CA TYR A 105 0.37 -4.02 6.70
C TYR A 105 0.15 -2.97 5.62
N PHE A 106 -1.07 -2.42 5.54
CA PHE A 106 -1.37 -1.25 4.72
C PHE A 106 -1.44 0.00 5.62
N LEU A 107 -0.46 0.89 5.47
CA LEU A 107 -0.36 2.11 6.25
C LEU A 107 -1.05 3.27 5.54
N ARG A 108 -1.92 3.99 6.27
CA ARG A 108 -2.55 5.24 5.83
C ARG A 108 -2.08 6.41 6.69
N ALA A 109 -1.78 7.53 6.04
CA ALA A 109 -1.29 8.73 6.74
C ALA A 109 -2.34 9.33 7.69
N GLU A 110 -3.62 9.26 7.34
CA GLU A 110 -4.72 9.77 8.18
C GLU A 110 -4.91 8.99 9.48
N ASN A 111 -4.40 7.76 9.55
CA ASN A 111 -4.48 6.89 10.72
C ASN A 111 -3.11 6.67 11.38
N PHE A 112 -2.07 7.42 10.96
CA PHE A 112 -0.68 7.21 11.38
C PHE A 112 -0.50 7.26 12.90
N TYR A 113 -1.22 8.14 13.59
CA TYR A 113 -1.20 8.22 15.06
C TYR A 113 -1.71 6.93 15.72
N ASN A 114 -2.80 6.36 15.21
CA ASN A 114 -3.33 5.10 15.72
C ASN A 114 -2.39 3.92 15.44
N VAL A 115 -1.64 3.97 14.33
CA VAL A 115 -0.62 2.96 14.03
C VAL A 115 0.57 3.05 14.99
N ALA A 116 1.06 4.25 15.28
CA ALA A 116 2.14 4.44 16.27
C ALA A 116 1.73 3.89 17.64
N THR A 117 0.52 4.20 18.09
CA THR A 117 -0.04 3.66 19.34
C THR A 117 -0.19 2.14 19.30
N LEU A 118 -0.76 1.58 18.22
CA LEU A 118 -0.96 0.13 18.07
C LEU A 118 0.38 -0.62 18.02
N MET A 119 1.39 -0.09 17.34
CA MET A 119 2.72 -0.70 17.22
C MET A 119 3.44 -0.77 18.57
N ASP A 120 3.23 0.23 19.43
CA ASP A 120 3.78 0.26 20.78
C ASP A 120 2.99 -0.64 21.75
N GLU A 121 1.65 -0.71 21.63
CA GLU A 121 0.80 -1.55 22.49
C GLU A 121 0.90 -3.05 22.17
N THR A 122 1.03 -3.41 20.89
CA THR A 122 1.08 -4.82 20.44
C THR A 122 2.48 -5.41 20.38
N GLY A 123 3.52 -4.59 20.60
CA GLY A 123 4.91 -5.02 20.49
C GLY A 123 5.33 -5.44 19.07
N TYR A 124 4.58 -5.02 18.03
CA TYR A 124 4.83 -5.38 16.62
C TYR A 124 6.26 -5.01 16.15
N LEU A 125 6.86 -4.01 16.81
CA LEU A 125 8.24 -3.57 16.60
C LEU A 125 9.30 -4.57 17.10
N GLN A 126 8.96 -5.59 17.90
CA GLN A 126 9.93 -6.61 18.33
C GLN A 126 10.50 -7.40 17.13
N GLY A 127 9.77 -7.52 16.03
CA GLY A 127 10.26 -8.10 14.77
C GLY A 127 11.09 -7.13 13.90
N TYR A 128 11.04 -5.83 14.18
CA TYR A 128 11.65 -4.73 13.41
C TYR A 128 12.67 -3.92 14.24
N GLY A 129 13.35 -4.55 15.20
CA GLY A 129 14.46 -3.92 15.93
C GLY A 129 14.10 -3.20 17.24
N GLY A 130 12.85 -3.34 17.72
CA GLY A 130 12.47 -3.11 19.12
C GLY A 130 12.50 -1.67 19.62
N ARG A 131 12.51 -0.65 18.73
CA ARG A 131 12.49 0.76 19.15
C ARG A 131 11.11 1.37 18.94
N SER A 132 10.49 1.79 20.06
CA SER A 132 9.20 2.51 20.11
C SER A 132 9.22 3.73 19.19
N LEU A 133 8.19 3.86 18.34
CA LEU A 133 8.02 4.99 17.43
C LEU A 133 7.55 6.26 18.18
N HIS A 134 6.96 6.11 19.37
CA HIS A 134 6.52 7.25 20.19
C HIS A 134 7.67 8.12 20.72
N GLN A 135 8.90 7.59 20.79
CA GLN A 135 10.06 8.38 21.23
C GLN A 135 10.75 9.19 20.12
N GLN A 136 10.27 9.14 18.86
CA GLN A 136 10.90 9.89 17.75
C GLN A 136 10.06 11.04 17.20
N SER A 137 8.94 11.38 17.84
CA SER A 137 8.24 12.63 17.57
C SER A 137 8.86 13.74 18.40
N HIS A 138 9.93 14.36 17.90
CA HIS A 138 10.29 15.79 18.06
C HIS A 138 11.62 16.00 17.34
N GLY A 139 11.78 17.12 16.65
CA GLY A 139 12.93 17.40 15.77
C GLY A 139 14.27 17.56 16.49
N GLU A 140 14.84 16.46 16.97
CA GLU A 140 16.11 16.39 17.74
C GLU A 140 17.09 15.36 17.15
N SER A 141 17.04 15.06 15.84
CA SER A 141 18.07 14.24 15.16
C SER A 141 18.89 14.99 14.11
N PHE A 142 18.82 16.33 14.12
CA PHE A 142 19.66 17.19 13.25
C PHE A 142 20.93 17.73 13.90
N ARG A 143 21.33 17.30 15.10
CA ARG A 143 22.66 17.59 15.64
C ARG A 143 23.20 16.45 16.48
N GLN A 144 24.26 15.80 15.98
CA GLN A 144 25.55 15.71 16.67
C GLN A 144 26.57 15.04 15.75
N HIS A 145 27.57 15.83 15.33
CA HIS A 145 28.96 15.39 15.44
C HIS A 145 29.34 15.46 16.92
#